data_AF-A0A7R9F829-F1
#
_entry.id   AF-A0A7R9F829-F1
#
_cell.length_a   1.000
_cell.length_b   1.000
_cell.length_c   1.000
_cell.angle_alpha   90.00
_cell.angle_beta   90.00
_cell.angle_gamma   90.00
#
_symmetry.space_group_name_H-M   'P 1'
#
loop_
_entity.id
_entity.type
_entity.pdbx_description
1 polymer ?
#
loop_
_entity_poly.entity_id
_entity_poly.type
_entity_poly.pdbx_seq_one_letter_code
_entity_poly.pdbx_strand_id
1 'polypeptide(L)'
;MSPVTIQSRETKQFVTLMSPVTIHSIETKKFVTLVSPVTIQSREIKQFVTIMSPVTIQSREIKKFVTLMSPVTIQSREIKKFVTLMSPVTIQSREIKKFVTLMSPVTIQSREIKKFVTLMSPVTIQSREIKKFVTLMSPVTIQSREIKKFVTLMSPVTIQSRETKHFVTLMSPVTIQSRETKQFVTLMSPVTIQSRKIKSESSEAQADKVFRHGDRSPTETYPTDPHKDDSLWPDGWGALNNKGKMSMFELGKLFRQRYQGFLSRLYSPKEMHMESSANDRCLMSAELVLAGLYPPIGSQVWNHDLNWQPIPVHSTPRLQDKLIVMKKPCPRYEQELKQAYLSPDIVQVNLDNAELYSYLTEKTGKDIDSILEVELLYNTLEIEERNGLPLPEWTKSVYPGKMKHLASLSLALFTHNDIMRRLNGGPLVGDIAQHMADKRTGALAANQKLFLYSAHDLTIVNVWRALGMTEMLKPESGAALIFELHLVGTNKEFQIELLYLNNTSTLEPHPLTIEGCGRPCLLINFLKLMEPIIPTDWEKECQLS
;
A
#
# COMPACT_ATOMS: atom_id res chain seq x y z
N MET A 1 -2.36 -35.68 57.18
CA MET A 1 -2.64 -34.28 57.58
C MET A 1 -4.04 -33.92 57.11
N SER A 2 -4.85 -33.29 57.97
CA SER A 2 -6.23 -32.92 57.68
C SER A 2 -6.31 -31.75 56.69
N PRO A 3 -7.34 -31.68 55.83
CA PRO A 3 -7.55 -30.54 54.93
C PRO A 3 -7.72 -29.24 55.71
N VAL A 4 -7.15 -28.14 55.20
CA VAL A 4 -7.19 -26.81 55.84
C VAL A 4 -8.16 -25.90 55.10
N THR A 5 -9.07 -25.24 55.82
CA THR A 5 -9.98 -24.22 55.25
C THR A 5 -9.59 -22.84 55.78
N ILE A 6 -9.37 -21.87 54.88
CA ILE A 6 -8.99 -20.50 55.19
C ILE A 6 -10.10 -19.55 54.73
N GLN A 7 -10.67 -18.80 55.68
CA GLN A 7 -11.59 -17.69 55.39
C GLN A 7 -10.92 -16.37 55.80
N SER A 8 -10.66 -15.48 54.85
CA SER A 8 -10.02 -14.19 55.13
C SER A 8 -10.50 -13.10 54.16
N ARG A 9 -10.55 -11.85 54.61
CA ARG A 9 -10.80 -10.70 53.73
C ARG A 9 -9.68 -10.55 52.68
N GLU A 10 -8.44 -10.76 53.08
CA GLU A 10 -7.26 -10.62 52.22
C GLU A 10 -6.26 -11.75 52.50
N THR A 11 -5.72 -12.37 51.45
CA THR A 11 -4.64 -13.36 51.54
C THR A 11 -3.36 -12.79 50.93
N LYS A 12 -2.36 -12.49 51.77
CA LYS A 12 -1.15 -11.76 51.39
C LYS A 12 -0.09 -12.65 50.74
N GLN A 13 0.35 -13.72 51.42
CA GLN A 13 1.38 -14.63 50.92
C GLN A 13 1.29 -15.99 51.59
N PHE A 14 1.37 -17.07 50.80
CA PHE A 14 1.65 -18.43 51.30
C PHE A 14 2.93 -18.96 50.65
N VAL A 15 3.74 -19.62 51.48
CA VAL A 15 4.95 -20.34 51.07
C VAL A 15 4.72 -21.80 51.46
N THR A 16 4.58 -22.67 50.46
CA THR A 16 4.56 -24.14 50.58
C THR A 16 3.41 -24.71 51.42
N LEU A 17 2.35 -25.17 50.74
CA LEU A 17 1.26 -25.93 51.36
C LEU A 17 1.46 -27.44 51.12
N MET A 18 1.74 -28.18 52.20
CA MET A 18 1.97 -29.64 52.22
C MET A 18 0.68 -30.47 52.45
N SER A 19 -0.48 -29.82 52.48
CA SER A 19 -1.78 -30.47 52.65
C SER A 19 -2.83 -29.80 51.78
N PRO A 20 -3.94 -30.47 51.43
CA PRO A 20 -5.01 -29.86 50.66
C PRO A 20 -5.59 -28.62 51.37
N VAL A 21 -5.78 -27.52 50.62
CA VAL A 21 -6.28 -26.26 51.18
C VAL A 21 -7.45 -25.71 50.37
N THR A 22 -8.49 -25.24 51.07
CA THR A 22 -9.59 -24.45 50.49
C THR A 22 -9.52 -23.01 50.99
N ILE A 23 -9.50 -22.03 50.08
CA ILE A 23 -9.35 -20.61 50.42
C ILE A 23 -10.57 -19.82 49.94
N HIS A 24 -11.21 -19.09 50.84
CA HIS A 24 -12.24 -18.10 50.52
C HIS A 24 -11.74 -16.69 50.88
N SER A 25 -11.64 -15.80 49.89
CA SER A 25 -11.22 -14.40 50.14
C SER A 25 -11.82 -13.35 49.21
N ILE A 26 -11.67 -12.06 49.56
CA ILE A 26 -12.00 -10.97 48.62
C ILE A 26 -10.82 -10.70 47.69
N GLU A 27 -9.60 -10.63 48.23
CA GLU A 27 -8.40 -10.37 47.45
C GLU A 27 -7.30 -11.38 47.80
N THR A 28 -6.63 -11.90 46.76
CA THR A 28 -5.46 -12.76 46.90
C THR A 28 -4.25 -12.18 46.18
N LYS A 29 -3.20 -11.86 46.94
CA LYS A 29 -2.04 -11.09 46.44
C LYS A 29 -0.97 -11.95 45.78
N LYS A 30 -0.42 -12.97 46.47
CA LYS A 30 0.69 -13.78 45.96
C LYS A 30 0.71 -15.21 46.53
N PHE A 31 0.99 -16.20 45.68
CA PHE A 31 1.42 -17.54 46.08
C PHE A 31 2.76 -17.88 45.45
N VAL A 32 3.60 -18.63 46.17
CA VAL A 32 4.97 -18.92 45.74
C VAL A 32 5.25 -20.39 45.45
N THR A 33 4.55 -21.35 46.08
CA THR A 33 4.69 -22.78 45.76
C THR A 33 3.54 -23.58 46.36
N LEU A 34 2.82 -24.38 45.56
CA LEU A 34 1.79 -25.31 46.00
C LEU A 34 2.21 -26.73 45.66
N VAL A 35 2.35 -27.61 46.67
CA VAL A 35 2.75 -29.03 46.53
C VAL A 35 1.63 -29.99 46.93
N SER A 36 0.44 -29.47 47.20
CA SER A 36 -0.79 -30.23 47.49
C SER A 36 -1.99 -29.57 46.81
N PRO A 37 -3.09 -30.29 46.53
CA PRO A 37 -4.23 -29.73 45.82
C PRO A 37 -4.84 -28.50 46.50
N VAL A 38 -5.19 -27.47 45.73
CA VAL A 38 -5.77 -26.23 46.30
C VAL A 38 -7.03 -25.81 45.56
N THR A 39 -8.07 -25.45 46.32
CA THR A 39 -9.28 -24.81 45.81
C THR A 39 -9.33 -23.35 46.25
N ILE A 40 -9.47 -22.41 45.31
CA ILE A 40 -9.47 -20.97 45.60
C ILE A 40 -10.77 -20.33 45.10
N GLN A 41 -11.47 -19.66 45.99
CA GLN A 41 -12.60 -18.78 45.68
C GLN A 41 -12.24 -17.34 46.09
N SER A 42 -12.03 -16.46 45.12
CA SER A 42 -11.58 -15.08 45.39
C SER A 42 -12.19 -14.05 44.45
N ARG A 43 -12.54 -12.83 44.90
CA ARG A 43 -13.04 -11.80 43.95
C ARG A 43 -11.94 -11.34 42.99
N GLU A 44 -10.73 -11.12 43.49
CA GLU A 44 -9.59 -10.65 42.69
C GLU A 44 -8.31 -11.43 43.03
N ILE A 45 -7.58 -11.84 41.99
CA ILE A 45 -6.26 -12.44 42.15
C ILE A 45 -5.19 -11.65 41.39
N LYS A 46 -4.19 -11.16 42.13
CA LYS A 46 -3.12 -10.30 41.59
C LYS A 46 -2.00 -11.08 40.91
N GLN A 47 -1.43 -12.10 41.55
CA GLN A 47 -0.32 -12.86 41.01
C GLN A 47 -0.21 -14.30 41.57
N PHE A 48 0.13 -15.27 40.71
CA PHE A 48 0.61 -16.59 41.10
C PHE A 48 2.01 -16.86 40.58
N VAL A 49 2.82 -17.57 41.37
CA VAL A 49 4.13 -18.08 40.98
C VAL A 49 4.19 -19.55 41.38
N THR A 50 4.27 -20.42 40.37
CA THR A 50 4.56 -21.86 40.44
C THR A 50 3.58 -22.75 41.22
N ILE A 51 2.93 -23.65 40.49
CA ILE A 51 2.01 -24.66 41.02
C ILE A 51 2.52 -26.04 40.62
N MET A 52 2.79 -26.90 41.60
CA MET A 52 3.30 -28.28 41.42
C MET A 52 2.25 -29.34 41.78
N SER A 53 1.00 -28.94 41.98
CA SER A 53 -0.15 -29.79 42.31
C SER A 53 -1.43 -29.31 41.59
N PRO A 54 -2.49 -30.13 41.48
CA PRO A 54 -3.73 -29.70 40.85
C PRO A 54 -4.40 -28.52 41.57
N VAL A 55 -4.88 -27.53 40.82
CA VAL A 55 -5.54 -26.33 41.40
C VAL A 55 -6.87 -26.02 40.70
N THR A 56 -7.89 -25.71 41.50
CA THR A 56 -9.19 -25.22 41.03
C THR A 56 -9.39 -23.77 41.48
N ILE A 57 -9.62 -22.85 40.53
CA ILE A 57 -9.76 -21.42 40.80
C ILE A 57 -11.13 -20.92 40.33
N GLN A 58 -11.85 -20.24 41.22
CA GLN A 58 -13.05 -19.47 40.89
C GLN A 58 -12.82 -18.00 41.27
N SER A 59 -12.88 -17.09 40.29
CA SER A 59 -12.64 -15.66 40.54
C SER A 59 -13.48 -14.71 39.69
N ARG A 60 -13.56 -13.42 40.05
CA ARG A 60 -14.10 -12.40 39.12
C ARG A 60 -12.99 -11.89 38.19
N GLU A 61 -11.80 -11.62 38.71
CA GLU A 61 -10.70 -11.04 37.93
C GLU A 61 -9.35 -11.70 38.26
N ILE A 62 -8.59 -12.06 37.23
CA ILE A 62 -7.21 -12.55 37.35
C ILE A 62 -6.26 -11.62 36.58
N LYS A 63 -5.33 -10.98 37.30
CA LYS A 63 -4.41 -9.99 36.72
C LYS A 63 -3.19 -10.61 36.04
N LYS A 64 -2.49 -11.54 36.70
CA LYS A 64 -1.27 -12.18 36.17
C LYS A 64 -1.09 -13.61 36.66
N PHE A 65 -0.68 -14.50 35.76
CA PHE A 65 -0.39 -15.90 36.03
C PHE A 65 0.93 -16.31 35.36
N VAL A 66 1.83 -17.03 36.04
CA VAL A 66 3.25 -17.09 35.59
C VAL A 66 3.81 -18.48 35.32
N THR A 67 3.39 -19.58 35.98
CA THR A 67 3.88 -20.94 35.63
C THR A 67 3.01 -22.05 36.24
N LEU A 68 2.60 -23.04 35.43
CA LEU A 68 1.95 -24.28 35.90
C LEU A 68 2.76 -25.51 35.54
N MET A 69 3.07 -26.31 36.55
CA MET A 69 3.69 -27.63 36.42
C MET A 69 2.68 -28.75 36.75
N SER A 70 1.39 -28.43 36.88
CA SER A 70 0.32 -29.38 37.16
C SER A 70 -1.03 -28.92 36.57
N PRO A 71 -2.02 -29.83 36.44
CA PRO A 71 -3.31 -29.49 35.84
C PRO A 71 -4.08 -28.42 36.60
N VAL A 72 -4.69 -27.47 35.89
CA VAL A 72 -5.47 -26.38 36.52
C VAL A 72 -6.80 -26.16 35.82
N THR A 73 -7.84 -25.96 36.63
CA THR A 73 -9.18 -25.58 36.18
C THR A 73 -9.49 -24.15 36.66
N ILE A 74 -9.82 -23.25 35.73
CA ILE A 74 -10.06 -21.83 36.02
C ILE A 74 -11.47 -21.43 35.56
N GLN A 75 -12.25 -20.84 36.45
CA GLN A 75 -13.49 -20.15 36.14
C GLN A 75 -13.37 -18.66 36.53
N SER A 76 -13.44 -17.75 35.55
CA SER A 76 -13.27 -16.30 35.81
C SER A 76 -14.16 -15.39 34.97
N ARG A 77 -14.49 -14.16 35.40
CA ARG A 77 -15.13 -13.20 34.48
C ARG A 77 -14.11 -12.60 33.52
N GLU A 78 -12.94 -12.20 34.00
CA GLU A 78 -11.91 -11.53 33.20
C GLU A 78 -10.50 -12.06 33.53
N ILE A 79 -9.71 -12.34 32.49
CA ILE A 79 -8.28 -12.70 32.60
C ILE A 79 -7.44 -11.69 31.80
N LYS A 80 -6.58 -10.93 32.49
CA LYS A 80 -5.78 -9.86 31.88
C LYS A 80 -4.51 -10.37 31.20
N LYS A 81 -3.73 -11.24 31.86
CA LYS A 81 -2.46 -11.77 31.32
C LYS A 81 -2.17 -13.18 31.85
N PHE A 82 -1.86 -14.10 30.93
CA PHE A 82 -1.42 -15.46 31.22
C PHE A 82 -0.02 -15.72 30.66
N VAL A 83 0.86 -16.38 31.40
CA VAL A 83 2.24 -16.71 30.99
C VAL A 83 2.55 -18.16 31.36
N THR A 84 2.95 -18.93 30.34
CA THR A 84 3.62 -20.25 30.37
C THR A 84 2.88 -21.39 31.08
N LEU A 85 2.39 -22.34 30.29
CA LEU A 85 1.82 -23.61 30.77
C LEU A 85 2.71 -24.79 30.40
N MET A 86 3.16 -25.54 31.41
CA MET A 86 3.87 -26.82 31.27
C MET A 86 2.97 -28.01 31.63
N SER A 87 1.66 -27.79 31.79
CA SER A 87 0.67 -28.83 32.09
C SER A 87 -0.72 -28.50 31.54
N PRO A 88 -1.64 -29.48 31.44
CA PRO A 88 -2.96 -29.26 30.87
C PRO A 88 -3.81 -28.26 31.64
N VAL A 89 -4.54 -27.39 30.94
CA VAL A 89 -5.40 -26.37 31.58
C VAL A 89 -6.76 -26.26 30.93
N THR A 90 -7.80 -26.17 31.76
CA THR A 90 -9.18 -25.89 31.35
C THR A 90 -9.61 -24.51 31.84
N ILE A 91 -10.00 -23.62 30.92
CA ILE A 91 -10.38 -22.23 31.23
C ILE A 91 -11.82 -21.96 30.77
N GLN A 92 -12.64 -21.44 31.68
CA GLN A 92 -13.94 -20.86 31.38
C GLN A 92 -13.95 -19.37 31.76
N SER A 93 -14.08 -18.47 30.78
CA SER A 93 -14.06 -17.03 31.06
C SER A 93 -14.93 -16.15 30.17
N ARG A 94 -15.44 -14.99 30.63
CA ARG A 94 -16.15 -14.07 29.72
C ARG A 94 -15.20 -13.35 28.76
N GLU A 95 -14.06 -12.86 29.25
CA GLU A 95 -13.09 -12.10 28.45
C GLU A 95 -11.65 -12.49 28.77
N ILE A 96 -10.84 -12.71 27.72
CA ILE A 96 -9.39 -12.95 27.83
C ILE A 96 -8.64 -11.88 27.01
N LYS A 97 -7.83 -11.05 27.69
CA LYS A 97 -7.13 -9.92 27.05
C LYS A 97 -5.82 -10.32 26.36
N LYS A 98 -4.98 -11.13 27.00
CA LYS A 98 -3.68 -11.56 26.45
C LYS A 98 -3.24 -12.93 26.99
N PHE A 99 -2.86 -13.82 26.08
CA PHE A 99 -2.30 -15.14 26.38
C PHE A 99 -0.87 -15.28 25.83
N VAL A 100 0.06 -15.90 26.55
CA VAL A 100 1.46 -16.09 26.13
C VAL A 100 1.97 -17.50 26.47
N THR A 101 2.40 -18.21 25.42
CA THR A 101 3.19 -19.45 25.39
C THR A 101 2.57 -20.67 26.07
N LEU A 102 2.24 -21.68 25.27
CA LEU A 102 1.72 -22.97 25.73
C LEU A 102 2.63 -24.11 25.34
N MET A 103 3.12 -24.85 26.33
CA MET A 103 3.93 -26.06 26.18
C MET A 103 3.13 -27.32 26.54
N SER A 104 1.81 -27.21 26.72
CA SER A 104 0.91 -28.33 27.05
C SER A 104 -0.52 -28.09 26.53
N PRO A 105 -1.36 -29.14 26.44
CA PRO A 105 -2.72 -29.03 25.90
C PRO A 105 -3.63 -28.09 26.69
N VAL A 106 -4.44 -27.27 26.00
CA VAL A 106 -5.36 -26.31 26.66
C VAL A 106 -6.75 -26.35 26.04
N THR A 107 -7.77 -26.35 26.90
CA THR A 107 -9.18 -26.20 26.52
C THR A 107 -9.71 -24.85 27.02
N ILE A 108 -10.19 -23.99 26.11
CA ILE A 108 -10.69 -22.65 26.43
C ILE A 108 -12.14 -22.50 25.99
N GLN A 109 -13.00 -22.07 26.91
CA GLN A 109 -14.35 -21.60 26.62
C GLN A 109 -14.50 -20.12 26.99
N SER A 110 -14.79 -19.25 26.01
CA SER A 110 -14.92 -17.81 26.25
C SER A 110 -16.00 -17.09 25.45
N ARG A 111 -16.34 -15.83 25.80
CA ARG A 111 -17.14 -14.97 24.91
C ARG A 111 -16.25 -14.18 23.97
N GLU A 112 -15.16 -13.59 24.46
CA GLU A 112 -14.26 -12.74 23.68
C GLU A 112 -12.78 -13.03 24.01
N ILE A 113 -11.97 -13.18 22.96
CA ILE A 113 -10.51 -13.29 23.05
C ILE A 113 -9.85 -12.18 22.22
N LYS A 114 -9.09 -11.28 22.87
CA LYS A 114 -8.50 -10.10 22.22
C LYS A 114 -7.17 -10.37 21.51
N LYS A 115 -6.24 -11.10 22.15
CA LYS A 115 -4.92 -11.41 21.58
C LYS A 115 -4.35 -12.72 22.13
N PHE A 116 -3.80 -13.53 21.23
CA PHE A 116 -3.19 -14.83 21.56
C PHE A 116 -1.81 -14.97 20.91
N VAL A 117 -0.84 -15.57 21.61
CA VAL A 117 0.56 -15.65 21.16
C VAL A 117 1.19 -17.00 21.50
N THR A 118 1.70 -17.68 20.46
CA THR A 118 2.61 -18.84 20.43
C THR A 118 2.10 -20.11 21.10
N LEU A 119 1.76 -21.11 20.28
CA LEU A 119 1.44 -22.48 20.73
C LEU A 119 2.51 -23.47 20.31
N MET A 120 3.03 -24.21 21.29
CA MET A 120 3.91 -25.36 21.09
C MET A 120 3.19 -26.68 21.46
N SER A 121 1.87 -26.65 21.65
CA SER A 121 1.05 -27.84 21.97
C SER A 121 -0.39 -27.69 21.48
N PRO A 122 -1.17 -28.80 21.38
CA PRO A 122 -2.53 -28.78 20.86
C PRO A 122 -3.51 -27.94 21.69
N VAL A 123 -4.40 -27.18 21.04
CA VAL A 123 -5.38 -26.35 21.74
C VAL A 123 -6.77 -26.45 21.13
N THR A 124 -7.78 -26.52 21.99
CA THR A 124 -9.20 -26.49 21.62
C THR A 124 -9.84 -25.22 22.17
N ILE A 125 -10.41 -24.39 21.28
CA ILE A 125 -11.02 -23.09 21.63
C ILE A 125 -12.48 -23.05 21.20
N GLN A 126 -13.36 -22.67 22.13
CA GLN A 126 -14.74 -22.31 21.87
C GLN A 126 -14.99 -20.84 22.27
N SER A 127 -15.26 -19.94 21.32
CA SER A 127 -15.45 -18.50 21.59
C SER A 127 -16.57 -17.86 20.76
N ARG A 128 -17.22 -16.78 21.21
CA ARG A 128 -18.11 -16.02 20.29
C ARG A 128 -17.32 -15.17 19.30
N GLU A 129 -16.30 -14.47 19.77
CA GLU A 129 -15.47 -13.57 18.94
C GLU A 129 -13.98 -13.79 19.24
N ILE A 130 -13.16 -13.77 18.17
CA ILE A 130 -11.69 -13.79 18.25
C ILE A 130 -11.13 -12.64 17.40
N LYS A 131 -10.41 -11.70 18.04
CA LYS A 131 -9.92 -10.48 17.37
C LYS A 131 -8.57 -10.66 16.65
N LYS A 132 -7.59 -11.33 17.25
CA LYS A 132 -6.25 -11.52 16.66
C LYS A 132 -5.55 -12.78 17.17
N PHE A 133 -5.00 -13.56 16.24
CA PHE A 133 -4.21 -14.77 16.52
C PHE A 133 -2.77 -14.65 15.97
N VAL A 134 -1.76 -15.16 16.67
CA VAL A 134 -0.35 -15.14 16.23
C VAL A 134 0.39 -16.46 16.57
N THR A 135 0.95 -17.07 15.52
CA THR A 135 1.95 -18.17 15.49
C THR A 135 1.53 -19.49 16.12
N LEU A 136 1.28 -20.50 15.28
CA LEU A 136 1.00 -21.88 15.69
C LEU A 136 2.11 -22.82 15.25
N MET A 137 2.72 -23.52 16.21
CA MET A 137 3.69 -24.61 16.00
C MET A 137 3.09 -25.98 16.35
N SER A 138 1.78 -26.07 16.57
CA SER A 138 1.06 -27.32 16.90
C SER A 138 -0.40 -27.27 16.45
N PRO A 139 -1.10 -28.43 16.36
CA PRO A 139 -2.47 -28.48 15.84
C PRO A 139 -3.49 -27.72 16.69
N VAL A 140 -4.44 -27.02 16.06
CA VAL A 140 -5.48 -26.25 16.77
C VAL A 140 -6.86 -26.50 16.19
N THR A 141 -7.84 -26.68 17.09
CA THR A 141 -9.27 -26.77 16.75
C THR A 141 -10.02 -25.56 17.31
N ILE A 142 -10.66 -24.78 16.44
CA ILE A 142 -11.38 -23.55 16.82
C ILE A 142 -12.84 -23.63 16.40
N GLN A 143 -13.75 -23.36 17.34
CA GLN A 143 -15.16 -23.12 17.08
C GLN A 143 -15.52 -21.69 17.48
N SER A 144 -15.92 -20.84 16.53
CA SER A 144 -16.26 -19.44 16.83
C SER A 144 -17.33 -18.81 15.94
N ARG A 145 -18.05 -17.76 16.38
CA ARG A 145 -19.00 -17.06 15.47
C ARG A 145 -18.29 -16.14 14.50
N GLU A 146 -17.29 -15.37 14.96
CA GLU A 146 -16.55 -14.42 14.13
C GLU A 146 -15.05 -14.46 14.44
N ILE A 147 -14.24 -14.51 13.38
CA ILE A 147 -12.77 -14.43 13.46
C ILE A 147 -12.27 -13.28 12.56
N LYS A 148 -11.64 -12.27 13.18
CA LYS A 148 -11.25 -11.02 12.49
C LYS A 148 -9.89 -11.07 11.79
N LYS A 149 -8.86 -11.67 12.39
CA LYS A 149 -7.50 -11.72 11.82
C LYS A 149 -6.68 -12.92 12.32
N PHE A 150 -6.01 -13.62 11.40
CA PHE A 150 -5.14 -14.76 11.69
C PHE A 150 -3.71 -14.56 11.13
N VAL A 151 -2.66 -14.97 11.84
CA VAL A 151 -1.26 -14.81 11.43
C VAL A 151 -0.42 -16.06 11.72
N THR A 152 0.18 -16.61 10.66
CA THR A 152 1.26 -17.62 10.59
C THR A 152 0.93 -18.99 11.19
N LEU A 153 0.72 -19.97 10.31
CA LEU A 153 0.47 -21.38 10.64
C LEU A 153 1.64 -22.27 10.22
N MET A 154 2.34 -22.88 11.18
CA MET A 154 3.39 -23.90 10.96
C MET A 154 2.90 -25.32 11.32
N SER A 155 1.60 -25.49 11.56
CA SER A 155 0.97 -26.78 11.88
C SER A 155 -0.51 -26.82 11.46
N PRO A 156 -1.13 -28.01 11.34
CA PRO A 156 -2.50 -28.13 10.85
C PRO A 156 -3.55 -27.43 11.71
N VAL A 157 -4.56 -26.80 11.10
CA VAL A 157 -5.63 -26.11 11.83
C VAL A 157 -7.01 -26.45 11.27
N THR A 158 -7.96 -26.73 12.17
CA THR A 158 -9.37 -26.95 11.85
C THR A 158 -10.21 -25.83 12.45
N ILE A 159 -10.94 -25.10 11.59
CA ILE A 159 -11.78 -23.95 11.99
C ILE A 159 -13.23 -24.19 11.60
N GLN A 160 -14.14 -24.01 12.55
CA GLN A 160 -15.57 -23.93 12.30
C GLN A 160 -16.11 -22.56 12.71
N SER A 161 -16.66 -21.79 11.75
CA SER A 161 -17.15 -20.44 12.01
C SER A 161 -18.39 -20.01 11.24
N ARG A 162 -18.97 -18.83 11.56
CA ARG A 162 -19.99 -18.19 10.69
C ARG A 162 -19.33 -17.22 9.72
N GLU A 163 -18.39 -16.40 10.20
CA GLU A 163 -17.70 -15.41 9.38
C GLU A 163 -16.20 -15.41 9.69
N THR A 164 -15.39 -15.42 8.63
CA THR A 164 -13.94 -15.29 8.73
C THR A 164 -13.44 -14.21 7.78
N LYS A 165 -12.62 -13.27 8.27
CA LYS A 165 -12.28 -12.04 7.53
C LYS A 165 -10.92 -12.08 6.84
N HIS A 166 -9.82 -12.29 7.57
CA HIS A 166 -8.45 -12.23 7.03
C HIS A 166 -7.55 -13.37 7.53
N PHE A 167 -6.91 -14.08 6.60
CA PHE A 167 -5.88 -15.09 6.87
C PHE A 167 -4.54 -14.70 6.24
N VAL A 168 -3.43 -14.88 6.97
CA VAL A 168 -2.07 -14.53 6.51
C VAL A 168 -1.08 -15.66 6.79
N THR A 169 -0.44 -16.15 5.72
CA THR A 169 0.69 -17.11 5.65
C THR A 169 0.42 -18.50 6.22
N LEU A 170 0.18 -19.46 5.33
CA LEU A 170 -0.08 -20.87 5.65
C LEU A 170 1.09 -21.76 5.20
N MET A 171 1.84 -22.33 6.15
CA MET A 171 2.94 -23.28 5.94
C MET A 171 2.54 -24.73 6.26
N SER A 172 1.25 -24.97 6.52
CA SER A 172 0.71 -26.29 6.87
C SER A 172 -0.77 -26.40 6.47
N PRO A 173 -1.33 -27.61 6.35
CA PRO A 173 -2.71 -27.80 5.89
C PRO A 173 -3.77 -27.14 6.79
N VAL A 174 -4.79 -26.52 6.18
CA VAL A 174 -5.88 -25.87 6.92
C VAL A 174 -7.24 -26.31 6.39
N THR A 175 -8.15 -26.68 7.31
CA THR A 175 -9.54 -27.01 7.00
C THR A 175 -10.47 -25.96 7.62
N ILE A 176 -11.24 -25.26 6.79
CA ILE A 176 -12.17 -24.20 7.23
C ILE A 176 -13.60 -24.55 6.81
N GLN A 177 -14.52 -24.55 7.76
CA GLN A 177 -15.96 -24.62 7.52
C GLN A 177 -16.61 -23.30 7.98
N SER A 178 -17.11 -22.48 7.05
CA SER A 178 -17.66 -21.14 7.34
C SER A 178 -18.95 -20.84 6.55
N ARG A 179 -19.75 -19.82 6.94
CA ARG A 179 -20.83 -19.31 6.05
C ARG A 179 -20.30 -18.26 5.08
N GLU A 180 -19.39 -17.40 5.52
CA GLU A 180 -18.79 -16.35 4.70
C GLU A 180 -17.28 -16.24 4.98
N THR A 181 -16.48 -16.08 3.92
CA THR A 181 -15.03 -15.90 4.00
C THR A 181 -14.59 -14.77 3.07
N LYS A 182 -13.90 -13.75 3.61
CA LYS A 182 -13.70 -12.45 2.93
C LYS A 182 -12.32 -12.20 2.32
N GLN A 183 -11.25 -12.90 2.71
CA GLN A 183 -9.88 -12.74 2.12
C GLN A 183 -8.88 -13.82 2.56
N PHE A 184 -8.00 -14.28 1.66
CA PHE A 184 -6.83 -15.14 1.95
C PHE A 184 -5.54 -14.49 1.41
N VAL A 185 -4.41 -14.67 2.11
CA VAL A 185 -3.08 -14.20 1.68
C VAL A 185 -2.02 -15.30 1.87
N THR A 186 -1.33 -15.61 0.78
CA THR A 186 -0.17 -16.51 0.59
C THR A 186 -0.35 -17.96 1.08
N LEU A 187 -0.58 -18.87 0.13
CA LEU A 187 -0.65 -20.32 0.34
C LEU A 187 0.68 -21.00 -0.01
N MET A 188 1.33 -21.67 0.95
CA MET A 188 2.47 -22.57 0.71
C MET A 188 2.14 -24.04 1.08
N SER A 189 0.87 -24.34 1.33
CA SER A 189 0.36 -25.66 1.72
C SER A 189 -1.12 -25.82 1.34
N PRO A 190 -1.65 -27.07 1.23
CA PRO A 190 -3.03 -27.31 0.83
C PRO A 190 -4.06 -26.72 1.80
N VAL A 191 -5.12 -26.10 1.27
CA VAL A 191 -6.24 -25.57 2.09
C VAL A 191 -7.55 -26.16 1.59
N THR A 192 -8.39 -26.65 2.50
CA THR A 192 -9.75 -27.10 2.20
C THR A 192 -10.76 -26.15 2.84
N ILE A 193 -11.51 -25.41 2.02
CA ILE A 193 -12.53 -24.44 2.49
C ILE A 193 -13.91 -24.89 2.04
N GLN A 194 -14.83 -25.04 2.99
CA GLN A 194 -16.26 -25.21 2.75
C GLN A 194 -16.98 -23.93 3.20
N SER A 195 -17.33 -23.04 2.26
CA SER A 195 -18.01 -21.76 2.53
C SER A 195 -19.13 -21.47 1.54
N ARG A 196 -20.23 -20.83 1.99
CA ARG A 196 -21.37 -20.46 1.12
C ARG A 196 -21.09 -19.24 0.25
N LYS A 197 -20.20 -18.35 0.70
CA LYS A 197 -19.66 -17.22 -0.08
C LYS A 197 -18.15 -17.16 0.13
N ILE A 198 -17.39 -17.20 -0.96
CA ILE A 198 -15.93 -16.99 -0.97
C ILE A 198 -15.70 -15.76 -1.85
N LYS A 199 -15.10 -14.70 -1.29
CA LYS A 199 -14.45 -13.70 -2.14
C LYS A 199 -13.14 -14.32 -2.63
N SER A 200 -13.01 -14.50 -3.94
CA SER A 200 -11.91 -15.22 -4.58
C SER A 200 -10.54 -14.64 -4.20
N GLU A 201 -9.55 -15.51 -4.06
CA GLU A 201 -8.14 -15.16 -3.96
C GLU A 201 -7.75 -14.29 -5.15
N SER A 202 -7.26 -13.08 -4.88
CA SER A 202 -6.57 -12.23 -5.84
C SER A 202 -5.11 -12.15 -5.44
N SER A 203 -4.21 -12.55 -6.34
CA SER A 203 -2.78 -12.34 -6.17
C SER A 203 -2.29 -11.35 -7.21
N GLU A 204 -1.55 -10.36 -6.77
CA GLU A 204 -0.88 -9.43 -7.68
C GLU A 204 0.11 -10.22 -8.55
N ALA A 205 0.01 -10.04 -9.87
CA ALA A 205 0.80 -10.76 -10.87
C ALA A 205 1.88 -9.87 -11.48
N GLN A 206 1.56 -8.60 -11.70
CA GLN A 206 2.41 -7.58 -12.31
C GLN A 206 1.87 -6.20 -11.92
N ALA A 207 2.74 -5.20 -11.86
CA ALA A 207 2.28 -3.82 -11.83
C ALA A 207 3.23 -2.82 -12.51
N ASP A 208 2.65 -1.87 -13.22
CA ASP A 208 3.32 -0.83 -14.02
C ASP A 208 3.05 0.54 -13.38
N LYS A 209 4.05 1.42 -13.29
CA LYS A 209 3.90 2.75 -12.70
C LYS A 209 4.53 3.83 -13.57
N VAL A 210 3.74 4.84 -13.91
CA VAL A 210 4.21 6.06 -14.55
C VAL A 210 4.19 7.16 -13.51
N PHE A 211 5.32 7.80 -13.23
CA PHE A 211 5.40 8.85 -12.22
C PHE A 211 6.11 10.10 -12.73
N ARG A 212 5.60 11.26 -12.32
CA ARG A 212 6.24 12.55 -12.55
C ARG A 212 7.52 12.64 -11.71
N HIS A 213 8.55 13.28 -12.27
CA HIS A 213 9.73 13.68 -11.50
C HIS A 213 9.39 14.48 -10.23
N GLY A 214 10.36 14.59 -9.33
CA GLY A 214 10.22 15.35 -8.09
C GLY A 214 10.18 16.86 -8.30
N ASP A 215 10.07 17.59 -7.21
CA ASP A 215 10.08 19.06 -7.21
C ASP A 215 11.35 19.64 -7.84
N ARG A 216 11.20 20.73 -8.58
CA ARG A 216 12.26 21.34 -9.40
C ARG A 216 12.20 22.85 -9.36
N SER A 217 13.28 23.50 -9.78
CA SER A 217 13.28 24.93 -10.14
C SER A 217 12.45 25.19 -11.41
N PRO A 218 12.07 26.45 -11.68
CA PRO A 218 11.37 26.81 -12.92
C PRO A 218 12.24 26.47 -14.14
N THR A 219 11.62 26.21 -15.28
CA THR A 219 12.34 25.96 -16.55
C THR A 219 12.64 27.25 -17.32
N GLU A 220 11.92 28.32 -16.99
CA GLU A 220 12.05 29.66 -17.54
C GLU A 220 11.57 30.67 -16.49
N THR A 221 11.74 31.96 -16.80
CA THR A 221 11.28 33.11 -16.00
C THR A 221 10.77 34.21 -16.93
N TYR A 222 10.26 35.32 -16.38
CA TYR A 222 9.74 36.46 -17.11
C TYR A 222 10.51 37.76 -16.78
N PRO A 223 10.55 38.75 -17.70
CA PRO A 223 11.42 39.93 -17.56
C PRO A 223 11.31 40.71 -16.24
N THR A 224 10.12 40.83 -15.68
CA THR A 224 9.85 41.56 -14.42
C THR A 224 9.84 40.68 -13.18
N ASP A 225 10.19 39.40 -13.30
CA ASP A 225 10.25 38.47 -12.16
C ASP A 225 11.31 38.94 -11.14
N PRO A 226 10.93 39.18 -9.87
CA PRO A 226 11.90 39.50 -8.82
C PRO A 226 12.85 38.35 -8.50
N HIS A 227 12.50 37.10 -8.89
CA HIS A 227 13.24 35.87 -8.59
C HIS A 227 13.98 35.28 -9.79
N LYS A 228 14.18 36.09 -10.84
CA LYS A 228 14.90 35.69 -12.07
C LYS A 228 16.41 35.49 -11.91
N ASP A 229 16.97 35.85 -10.75
CA ASP A 229 18.38 35.65 -10.44
C ASP A 229 18.66 34.16 -10.27
N ASP A 230 19.61 33.62 -11.04
CA ASP A 230 19.95 32.20 -11.02
C ASP A 230 20.57 31.74 -9.69
N SER A 231 21.12 32.67 -8.89
CA SER A 231 21.63 32.37 -7.55
C SER A 231 20.56 31.89 -6.57
N LEU A 232 19.28 32.21 -6.81
CA LEU A 232 18.15 31.68 -6.04
C LEU A 232 17.87 30.20 -6.36
N TRP A 233 18.40 29.70 -7.48
CA TRP A 233 18.21 28.36 -8.00
C TRP A 233 19.56 27.64 -8.11
N PRO A 234 20.17 27.23 -6.97
CA PRO A 234 21.54 26.73 -6.94
C PRO A 234 21.75 25.43 -7.74
N ASP A 235 20.69 24.63 -7.95
CA ASP A 235 20.74 23.44 -8.81
C ASP A 235 20.63 23.80 -10.31
N GLY A 236 20.36 25.08 -10.67
CA GLY A 236 20.13 25.58 -12.03
C GLY A 236 18.64 25.56 -12.44
N TRP A 237 18.31 26.13 -13.60
CA TRP A 237 16.95 26.14 -14.16
C TRP A 237 16.49 24.74 -14.60
N GLY A 238 15.25 24.39 -14.25
CA GLY A 238 14.61 23.11 -14.58
C GLY A 238 15.17 21.90 -13.83
N ALA A 239 16.08 22.12 -12.87
CA ALA A 239 16.80 21.10 -12.14
C ALA A 239 16.03 20.58 -10.93
N LEU A 240 16.25 19.30 -10.59
CA LEU A 240 15.64 18.66 -9.43
C LEU A 240 16.23 19.22 -8.14
N ASN A 241 15.40 19.83 -7.29
CA ASN A 241 15.85 20.42 -6.03
C ASN A 241 15.86 19.39 -4.88
N ASN A 242 16.40 19.74 -3.71
CA ASN A 242 16.49 18.81 -2.57
C ASN A 242 15.13 18.31 -2.04
N LYS A 243 14.07 19.13 -2.13
CA LYS A 243 12.71 18.73 -1.78
C LYS A 243 12.22 17.64 -2.73
N GLY A 244 12.47 17.80 -4.03
CA GLY A 244 12.21 16.80 -5.05
C GLY A 244 13.03 15.53 -4.85
N LYS A 245 14.31 15.67 -4.48
CA LYS A 245 15.16 14.51 -4.20
C LYS A 245 14.57 13.64 -3.08
N MET A 246 14.17 14.29 -1.98
CA MET A 246 13.54 13.60 -0.84
C MET A 246 12.18 13.00 -1.20
N SER A 247 11.33 13.73 -1.93
CA SER A 247 9.99 13.23 -2.29
C SER A 247 10.08 11.96 -3.14
N MET A 248 11.01 11.90 -4.10
CA MET A 248 11.18 10.72 -4.95
C MET A 248 11.74 9.52 -4.19
N PHE A 249 12.62 9.75 -3.21
CA PHE A 249 13.07 8.70 -2.30
C PHE A 249 11.90 8.14 -1.47
N GLU A 250 11.04 9.00 -0.93
CA GLU A 250 9.84 8.58 -0.19
C GLU A 250 8.81 7.87 -1.08
N LEU A 251 8.67 8.26 -2.35
CA LEU A 251 7.85 7.52 -3.32
C LEU A 251 8.36 6.09 -3.50
N GLY A 252 9.68 5.90 -3.60
CA GLY A 252 10.31 4.58 -3.63
C GLY A 252 9.97 3.74 -2.40
N LYS A 253 10.01 4.34 -1.21
CA LYS A 253 9.62 3.68 0.04
C LYS A 253 8.14 3.34 0.09
N LEU A 254 7.27 4.20 -0.44
CA LEU A 254 5.84 3.95 -0.56
C LEU A 254 5.57 2.73 -1.44
N PHE A 255 6.21 2.65 -2.62
CA PHE A 255 6.12 1.47 -3.48
C PHE A 255 6.66 0.22 -2.79
N ARG A 256 7.78 0.33 -2.06
CA ARG A 256 8.32 -0.79 -1.27
C ARG A 256 7.34 -1.31 -0.24
N GLN A 257 6.65 -0.41 0.46
CA GLN A 257 5.66 -0.77 1.46
C GLN A 257 4.42 -1.39 0.82
N ARG A 258 3.90 -0.80 -0.28
CA ARG A 258 2.71 -1.30 -0.99
C ARG A 258 2.92 -2.71 -1.53
N TYR A 259 4.08 -2.95 -2.14
CA TYR A 259 4.40 -4.23 -2.78
C TYR A 259 5.18 -5.18 -1.87
N GLN A 260 5.08 -4.99 -0.55
CA GLN A 260 5.69 -5.88 0.42
C GLN A 260 5.10 -7.30 0.32
N GLY A 261 5.95 -8.28 0.03
CA GLY A 261 5.54 -9.67 -0.15
C GLY A 261 5.20 -10.04 -1.59
N PHE A 262 5.00 -9.05 -2.47
CA PHE A 262 4.95 -9.25 -3.91
C PHE A 262 6.34 -9.18 -4.55
N LEU A 263 7.10 -8.12 -4.21
CA LEU A 263 8.49 -7.94 -4.67
C LEU A 263 9.49 -8.63 -3.74
N SER A 264 10.59 -9.11 -4.33
CA SER A 264 11.67 -9.75 -3.59
C SER A 264 12.36 -8.74 -2.67
N ARG A 265 12.96 -9.24 -1.57
CA ARG A 265 13.66 -8.33 -0.66
C ARG A 265 14.93 -7.75 -1.27
N LEU A 266 15.67 -8.59 -2.00
CA LEU A 266 16.85 -8.23 -2.78
C LEU A 266 16.43 -7.73 -4.16
N TYR A 267 17.14 -6.74 -4.69
CA TYR A 267 16.98 -6.34 -6.07
C TYR A 267 17.33 -7.49 -7.02
N SER A 268 16.58 -7.64 -8.10
CA SER A 268 16.89 -8.57 -9.18
C SER A 268 16.59 -7.92 -10.53
N PRO A 269 17.55 -7.90 -11.48
CA PRO A 269 17.32 -7.36 -12.82
C PRO A 269 16.28 -8.14 -13.63
N LYS A 270 15.92 -9.36 -13.19
CA LYS A 270 14.86 -10.16 -13.81
C LYS A 270 13.47 -9.93 -13.20
N GLU A 271 13.36 -9.12 -12.14
CA GLU A 271 12.09 -8.85 -11.47
C GLU A 271 11.51 -7.48 -11.82
N MET A 272 12.36 -6.51 -12.12
CA MET A 272 11.95 -5.14 -12.40
C MET A 272 12.69 -4.53 -13.59
N HIS A 273 12.02 -3.62 -14.28
CA HIS A 273 12.60 -2.73 -15.30
C HIS A 273 12.28 -1.26 -14.97
N MET A 274 13.26 -0.38 -15.16
CA MET A 274 13.12 1.06 -14.95
C MET A 274 13.51 1.79 -16.24
N GLU A 275 12.56 2.51 -16.81
CA GLU A 275 12.77 3.43 -17.92
C GLU A 275 12.49 4.87 -17.48
N SER A 276 13.22 5.81 -18.04
CA SER A 276 13.13 7.22 -17.71
C SER A 276 13.23 8.06 -18.97
N SER A 277 12.56 9.21 -18.96
CA SER A 277 12.90 10.28 -19.88
C SER A 277 14.38 10.66 -19.72
N ALA A 278 15.08 10.90 -20.82
CA ALA A 278 16.49 11.33 -20.82
C ALA A 278 16.73 12.76 -20.28
N ASN A 279 15.79 13.33 -19.53
CA ASN A 279 16.00 14.60 -18.83
C ASN A 279 16.59 14.34 -17.44
N ASP A 280 17.60 15.12 -17.05
CA ASP A 280 18.33 14.97 -15.79
C ASP A 280 17.40 14.85 -14.57
N ARG A 281 16.36 15.69 -14.47
CA ARG A 281 15.43 15.63 -13.32
C ARG A 281 14.65 14.31 -13.25
N CYS A 282 14.38 13.68 -14.39
CA CYS A 282 13.70 12.38 -14.46
C CYS A 282 14.68 11.24 -14.13
N LEU A 283 15.88 11.26 -14.71
CA LEU A 283 16.94 10.28 -14.39
C LEU A 283 17.27 10.28 -12.90
N MET A 284 17.53 11.45 -12.31
CA MET A 284 17.78 11.58 -10.87
C MET A 284 16.58 11.11 -10.03
N SER A 285 15.36 11.44 -10.45
CA SER A 285 14.14 10.98 -9.78
C SER A 285 14.01 9.45 -9.80
N ALA A 286 14.33 8.81 -10.92
CA ALA A 286 14.31 7.35 -11.05
C ALA A 286 15.32 6.69 -10.08
N GLU A 287 16.54 7.20 -10.01
CA GLU A 287 17.58 6.72 -9.09
C GLU A 287 17.14 6.80 -7.62
N LEU A 288 16.48 7.90 -7.24
CA LEU A 288 15.97 8.11 -5.88
C LEU A 288 14.80 7.18 -5.54
N VAL A 289 13.87 6.98 -6.48
CA VAL A 289 12.80 5.96 -6.32
C VAL A 289 13.41 4.58 -6.11
N LEU A 290 14.44 4.22 -6.89
CA LEU A 290 15.13 2.94 -6.76
C LEU A 290 15.89 2.80 -5.43
N ALA A 291 16.50 3.89 -4.95
CA ALA A 291 17.16 3.92 -3.64
C ALA A 291 16.17 3.69 -2.48
N GLY A 292 14.96 4.25 -2.57
CA GLY A 292 13.89 4.01 -1.60
C GLY A 292 13.27 2.61 -1.72
N LEU A 293 13.20 2.08 -2.94
CA LEU A 293 12.59 0.79 -3.25
C LEU A 293 13.47 -0.41 -2.85
N TYR A 294 14.77 -0.33 -3.13
CA TYR A 294 15.76 -1.40 -2.93
C TYR A 294 17.00 -0.92 -2.18
N PRO A 295 16.90 -0.54 -0.90
CA PRO A 295 18.10 -0.36 -0.07
C PRO A 295 18.91 -1.67 -0.02
N PRO A 296 20.25 -1.63 -0.13
CA PRO A 296 21.06 -2.84 -0.13
C PRO A 296 20.95 -3.60 1.19
N ILE A 297 20.80 -4.91 1.11
CA ILE A 297 20.78 -5.80 2.27
C ILE A 297 21.61 -7.05 2.01
N GLY A 298 22.22 -7.61 3.05
CA GLY A 298 23.01 -8.84 2.96
C GLY A 298 24.11 -8.72 1.91
N SER A 299 24.13 -9.62 0.93
CA SER A 299 25.15 -9.67 -0.13
C SER A 299 25.10 -8.49 -1.13
N GLN A 300 24.04 -7.67 -1.11
CA GLN A 300 23.95 -6.45 -1.95
C GLN A 300 24.59 -5.22 -1.29
N VAL A 301 25.03 -5.31 -0.03
CA VAL A 301 25.81 -4.27 0.63
C VAL A 301 27.24 -4.33 0.10
N TRP A 302 27.55 -3.51 -0.90
CA TRP A 302 28.88 -3.41 -1.49
C TRP A 302 29.77 -2.38 -0.77
N ASN A 303 29.16 -1.45 -0.03
CA ASN A 303 29.82 -0.42 0.78
C ASN A 303 29.05 -0.23 2.09
N HIS A 304 29.75 -0.30 3.23
CA HIS A 304 29.14 -0.17 4.56
C HIS A 304 28.86 1.28 4.97
N ASP A 305 29.53 2.25 4.37
CA ASP A 305 29.36 3.67 4.65
C ASP A 305 28.28 4.32 3.77
N LEU A 306 27.74 3.57 2.80
CA LEU A 306 26.76 4.07 1.84
C LEU A 306 25.61 3.06 1.66
N ASN A 307 24.44 3.37 2.22
CA ASN A 307 23.23 2.57 2.09
C ASN A 307 22.52 2.77 0.74
N TRP A 308 23.24 2.49 -0.35
CA TRP A 308 22.76 2.61 -1.73
C TRP A 308 23.40 1.51 -2.60
N GLN A 309 22.69 1.07 -3.63
CA GLN A 309 23.24 0.18 -4.65
C GLN A 309 22.89 0.69 -6.05
N PRO A 310 23.80 0.52 -7.03
CA PRO A 310 23.52 0.88 -8.41
C PRO A 310 22.45 -0.04 -8.99
N ILE A 311 21.35 0.55 -9.45
CA ILE A 311 20.29 -0.13 -10.21
C ILE A 311 20.16 0.57 -11.55
N PRO A 312 20.21 -0.14 -12.69
CA PRO A 312 20.13 0.48 -14.01
C PRO A 312 18.85 1.28 -14.22
N VAL A 313 19.00 2.50 -14.75
CA VAL A 313 17.93 3.34 -15.29
C VAL A 313 18.15 3.45 -16.79
N HIS A 314 17.19 2.96 -17.58
CA HIS A 314 17.26 3.04 -19.03
C HIS A 314 16.60 4.33 -19.52
N SER A 315 17.09 4.89 -20.63
CA SER A 315 16.49 6.08 -21.23
C SER A 315 16.73 6.12 -22.73
N THR A 316 15.75 6.61 -23.47
CA THR A 316 15.87 6.89 -24.90
C THR A 316 16.19 8.38 -25.12
N PRO A 317 17.15 8.74 -26.01
CA PRO A 317 17.43 10.13 -26.33
C PRO A 317 16.17 10.90 -26.72
N ARG A 318 16.03 12.14 -26.26
CA ARG A 318 14.79 12.93 -26.38
C ARG A 318 14.18 12.95 -27.79
N LEU A 319 14.98 13.15 -28.84
CA LEU A 319 14.50 13.23 -30.23
C LEU A 319 14.23 11.86 -30.88
N GLN A 320 14.45 10.78 -30.15
CA GLN A 320 14.15 9.40 -30.55
C GLN A 320 13.05 8.79 -29.67
N ASP A 321 12.71 9.44 -28.55
CA ASP A 321 11.72 8.96 -27.59
C ASP A 321 10.30 9.15 -28.14
N LYS A 322 9.67 8.00 -28.43
CA LYS A 322 8.28 7.83 -28.85
C LYS A 322 7.47 7.03 -27.82
N LEU A 323 7.88 7.06 -26.55
CA LEU A 323 7.23 6.35 -25.46
C LEU A 323 6.91 7.27 -24.27
N ILE A 324 7.90 7.96 -23.69
CA ILE A 324 7.72 8.71 -22.44
C ILE A 324 7.50 10.20 -22.71
N VAL A 325 8.46 10.88 -23.34
CA VAL A 325 8.36 12.33 -23.57
C VAL A 325 7.71 12.67 -24.91
N MET A 326 7.63 11.69 -25.84
CA MET A 326 6.97 11.84 -27.14
C MET A 326 7.52 13.01 -27.96
N LYS A 327 8.85 13.02 -28.12
CA LYS A 327 9.57 14.09 -28.82
C LYS A 327 10.33 13.63 -30.05
N LYS A 328 10.19 12.36 -30.43
CA LYS A 328 10.48 11.95 -31.80
C LYS A 328 9.58 12.74 -32.77
N PRO A 329 10.12 13.33 -33.86
CA PRO A 329 9.33 14.10 -34.82
C PRO A 329 8.15 13.30 -35.37
N CYS A 330 6.98 13.93 -35.43
CA CYS A 330 5.74 13.32 -35.90
C CYS A 330 4.90 14.37 -36.65
N PRO A 331 5.10 14.52 -37.97
CA PRO A 331 4.44 15.56 -38.76
C PRO A 331 2.92 15.58 -38.62
N ARG A 332 2.28 14.41 -38.58
CA ARG A 332 0.83 14.32 -38.38
C ARG A 332 0.40 14.87 -37.02
N TYR A 333 1.08 14.50 -35.94
CA TYR A 333 0.77 15.02 -34.62
C TYR A 333 0.98 16.54 -34.53
N GLU A 334 2.06 17.06 -35.13
CA GLU A 334 2.35 18.49 -35.17
C GLU A 334 1.25 19.27 -35.91
N GLN A 335 0.74 18.73 -37.03
CA GLN A 335 -0.39 19.29 -37.75
C GLN A 335 -1.66 19.29 -36.89
N GLU A 336 -2.00 18.17 -36.25
CA GLU A 336 -3.18 18.06 -35.38
C GLU A 336 -3.11 19.02 -34.19
N LEU A 337 -1.94 19.13 -33.55
CA LEU A 337 -1.74 20.08 -32.44
C LEU A 337 -1.92 21.52 -32.91
N LYS A 338 -1.39 21.87 -34.09
CA LYS A 338 -1.61 23.20 -34.68
C LYS A 338 -3.09 23.47 -34.92
N GLN A 339 -3.83 22.49 -35.44
CA GLN A 339 -5.28 22.63 -35.63
C GLN A 339 -6.04 22.73 -34.30
N ALA A 340 -5.59 22.03 -33.26
CA ALA A 340 -6.20 22.11 -31.93
C ALA A 340 -6.12 23.53 -31.35
N TYR A 341 -4.97 24.21 -31.49
CA TYR A 341 -4.82 25.62 -31.09
C TYR A 341 -5.69 26.59 -31.92
N LEU A 342 -6.03 26.23 -33.16
CA LEU A 342 -6.89 27.01 -34.05
C LEU A 342 -8.37 26.61 -33.96
N SER A 343 -8.72 25.65 -33.10
CA SER A 343 -10.10 25.19 -32.97
C SER A 343 -11.00 26.32 -32.43
N PRO A 344 -12.28 26.38 -32.86
CA PRO A 344 -13.19 27.44 -32.42
C PRO A 344 -13.28 27.59 -30.90
N ASP A 345 -13.28 26.47 -30.17
CA ASP A 345 -13.36 26.47 -28.71
C ASP A 345 -12.12 27.11 -28.07
N ILE A 346 -10.91 26.82 -28.57
CA ILE A 346 -9.67 27.38 -28.02
C ILE A 346 -9.47 28.84 -28.45
N VAL A 347 -9.86 29.18 -29.67
CA VAL A 347 -9.90 30.58 -30.13
C VAL A 347 -10.84 31.38 -29.24
N GLN A 348 -12.04 30.85 -28.93
CA GLN A 348 -12.98 31.51 -28.04
C GLN A 348 -12.42 31.64 -26.62
N VAL A 349 -11.77 30.61 -26.08
CA VAL A 349 -11.09 30.69 -24.77
C VAL A 349 -10.06 31.82 -24.76
N ASN A 350 -9.25 31.97 -25.81
CA ASN A 350 -8.27 33.05 -25.88
C ASN A 350 -8.95 34.43 -25.96
N LEU A 351 -10.03 34.57 -26.74
CA LEU A 351 -10.80 35.82 -26.83
C LEU A 351 -11.43 36.19 -25.48
N ASP A 352 -12.05 35.23 -24.80
CA ASP A 352 -12.69 35.42 -23.50
C ASP A 352 -11.69 35.82 -22.40
N ASN A 353 -10.40 35.50 -22.58
CA ASN A 353 -9.33 35.81 -21.65
C ASN A 353 -8.40 36.94 -22.13
N ALA A 354 -8.76 37.68 -23.19
CA ALA A 354 -7.92 38.74 -23.76
C ALA A 354 -7.53 39.84 -22.75
N GLU A 355 -8.45 40.19 -21.84
CA GLU A 355 -8.16 41.16 -20.76
C GLU A 355 -7.15 40.60 -19.75
N LEU A 356 -7.29 39.32 -19.39
CA LEU A 356 -6.32 38.64 -18.51
C LEU A 356 -4.95 38.60 -19.18
N TYR A 357 -4.90 38.26 -20.47
CA TYR A 357 -3.66 38.17 -21.23
C TYR A 357 -2.96 39.52 -21.29
N SER A 358 -3.70 40.58 -21.63
CA SER A 358 -3.18 41.96 -21.62
C SER A 358 -2.63 42.36 -20.26
N TYR A 359 -3.34 42.03 -19.17
CA TYR A 359 -2.89 42.27 -17.80
C TYR A 359 -1.60 41.51 -17.49
N LEU A 360 -1.52 40.22 -17.83
CA LEU A 360 -0.33 39.41 -17.60
C LEU A 360 0.86 39.92 -18.43
N THR A 361 0.64 40.31 -19.68
CA THR A 361 1.67 40.91 -20.54
C THR A 361 2.24 42.19 -19.91
N GLU A 362 1.37 43.10 -19.46
CA GLU A 362 1.80 44.33 -18.78
C GLU A 362 2.62 44.02 -17.51
N LYS A 363 2.17 43.06 -16.70
CA LYS A 363 2.81 42.76 -15.41
C LYS A 363 4.11 41.97 -15.53
N THR A 364 4.21 41.11 -16.53
CA THR A 364 5.38 40.23 -16.72
C THR A 364 6.44 40.82 -17.65
N GLY A 365 6.05 41.73 -18.55
CA GLY A 365 6.90 42.21 -19.64
C GLY A 365 7.17 41.14 -20.72
N LYS A 366 6.48 39.99 -20.66
CA LYS A 366 6.50 38.90 -21.64
C LYS A 366 5.19 38.94 -22.41
N ASP A 367 5.22 38.65 -23.71
CA ASP A 367 3.97 38.55 -24.49
C ASP A 367 3.20 37.29 -24.08
N ILE A 368 2.02 37.47 -23.50
CA ILE A 368 1.11 36.41 -23.09
C ILE A 368 -0.10 36.47 -24.02
N ASP A 369 -0.13 35.59 -25.03
CA ASP A 369 -1.13 35.62 -26.11
C ASP A 369 -1.96 34.34 -26.22
N SER A 370 -1.65 33.33 -25.38
CA SER A 370 -2.21 31.99 -25.51
C SER A 370 -2.28 31.28 -24.15
N ILE A 371 -3.14 30.24 -24.08
CA ILE A 371 -3.22 29.37 -22.90
C ILE A 371 -1.89 28.71 -22.53
N LEU A 372 -0.99 28.51 -23.52
CA LEU A 372 0.34 27.94 -23.30
C LEU A 372 1.22 28.92 -22.51
N GLU A 373 1.26 30.18 -22.91
CA GLU A 373 2.04 31.20 -22.20
C GLU A 373 1.52 31.42 -20.77
N VAL A 374 0.21 31.33 -20.56
CA VAL A 374 -0.38 31.34 -19.21
C VAL A 374 0.06 30.14 -18.39
N GLU A 375 0.14 28.94 -18.98
CA GLU A 375 0.61 27.73 -18.30
C GLU A 375 2.08 27.83 -17.88
N LEU A 376 2.95 28.33 -18.75
CA LEU A 376 4.37 28.54 -18.47
C LEU A 376 4.57 29.54 -17.32
N LEU A 377 3.83 30.66 -17.35
CA LEU A 377 3.84 31.64 -16.26
C LEU A 377 3.29 31.04 -14.96
N TYR A 378 2.15 30.33 -15.03
CA TYR A 378 1.56 29.66 -13.86
C TYR A 378 2.55 28.70 -13.21
N ASN A 379 3.28 27.90 -14.01
CA ASN A 379 4.28 26.96 -13.51
C ASN A 379 5.41 27.68 -12.76
N THR A 380 5.84 28.83 -13.27
CA THR A 380 6.90 29.65 -12.65
C THR A 380 6.45 30.16 -11.28
N LEU A 381 5.29 30.82 -11.22
CA LEU A 381 4.71 31.31 -9.97
C LEU A 381 4.44 30.18 -8.97
N GLU A 382 3.96 29.03 -9.44
CA GLU A 382 3.67 27.87 -8.60
C GLU A 382 4.95 27.31 -7.96
N ILE A 383 6.06 27.30 -8.70
CA ILE A 383 7.34 26.83 -8.18
C ILE A 383 7.92 27.82 -7.18
N GLU A 384 7.87 29.12 -7.46
CA GLU A 384 8.29 30.18 -6.53
C GLU A 384 7.54 30.08 -5.20
N GLU A 385 6.20 30.03 -5.24
CA GLU A 385 5.35 29.92 -4.04
C GLU A 385 5.70 28.65 -3.23
N ARG A 386 5.87 27.51 -3.90
CA ARG A 386 6.21 26.23 -3.23
C ARG A 386 7.61 26.19 -2.63
N ASN A 387 8.50 27.07 -3.08
CA ASN A 387 9.83 27.28 -2.51
C ASN A 387 9.87 28.42 -1.48
N GLY A 388 8.70 28.95 -1.09
CA GLY A 388 8.57 29.98 -0.06
C GLY A 388 8.99 31.37 -0.52
N LEU A 389 9.13 31.59 -1.83
CA LEU A 389 9.43 32.89 -2.38
C LEU A 389 8.14 33.73 -2.43
N PRO A 390 8.18 35.00 -1.99
CA PRO A 390 7.01 35.85 -2.02
C PRO A 390 6.65 36.21 -3.46
N LEU A 391 5.42 35.91 -3.87
CA LEU A 391 4.93 36.30 -5.18
C LEU A 391 4.65 37.81 -5.22
N PRO A 392 4.86 38.48 -6.38
CA PRO A 392 4.52 39.89 -6.56
C PRO A 392 3.03 40.18 -6.27
N GLU A 393 2.72 41.38 -5.75
CA GLU A 393 1.36 41.76 -5.33
C GLU A 393 0.30 41.58 -6.44
N TRP A 394 0.68 41.83 -7.69
CA TRP A 394 -0.21 41.72 -8.85
C TRP A 394 -0.77 40.29 -9.03
N THR A 395 -0.02 39.27 -8.60
CA THR A 395 -0.40 37.86 -8.76
C THR A 395 -1.65 37.50 -7.97
N LYS A 396 -1.93 38.17 -6.84
CA LYS A 396 -3.06 37.84 -5.95
C LYS A 396 -4.43 37.87 -6.64
N SER A 397 -4.56 38.68 -7.69
CA SER A 397 -5.82 38.85 -8.42
C SER A 397 -6.05 37.78 -9.52
N VAL A 398 -5.02 36.99 -9.85
CA VAL A 398 -5.00 36.07 -11.01
C VAL A 398 -4.53 34.65 -10.65
N TYR A 399 -3.54 34.52 -9.77
CA TYR A 399 -2.94 33.27 -9.35
C TYR A 399 -3.46 32.82 -7.95
N PRO A 400 -3.71 31.51 -7.73
CA PRO A 400 -3.80 30.48 -8.76
C PRO A 400 -5.13 30.56 -9.53
N GLY A 401 -6.12 31.32 -9.05
CA GLY A 401 -7.53 31.26 -9.44
C GLY A 401 -7.80 31.27 -10.95
N LYS A 402 -7.68 32.44 -11.60
CA LYS A 402 -8.02 32.62 -13.02
C LYS A 402 -7.11 31.81 -13.95
N MET A 403 -5.88 31.58 -13.54
CA MET A 403 -4.85 30.94 -14.39
C MET A 403 -4.91 29.40 -14.34
N LYS A 404 -5.32 28.78 -13.22
CA LYS A 404 -5.22 27.32 -13.02
C LYS A 404 -6.02 26.52 -14.04
N HIS A 405 -7.20 26.99 -14.41
CA HIS A 405 -8.02 26.32 -15.42
C HIS A 405 -7.33 26.35 -16.79
N LEU A 406 -6.81 27.51 -17.20
CA LEU A 406 -6.09 27.69 -18.46
C LEU A 406 -4.81 26.83 -18.50
N ALA A 407 -4.07 26.78 -17.40
CA ALA A 407 -2.89 25.91 -17.28
C ALA A 407 -3.25 24.43 -17.42
N SER A 408 -4.36 23.99 -16.81
CA SER A 408 -4.81 22.59 -16.93
C SER A 408 -5.35 22.28 -18.33
N LEU A 409 -6.02 23.25 -18.97
CA LEU A 409 -6.51 23.16 -20.35
C LEU A 409 -5.35 23.08 -21.35
N SER A 410 -4.28 23.86 -21.16
CA SER A 410 -3.06 23.80 -21.99
C SER A 410 -2.50 22.38 -22.03
N LEU A 411 -2.36 21.72 -20.86
CA LEU A 411 -1.89 20.33 -20.78
C LEU A 411 -2.86 19.36 -21.49
N ALA A 412 -4.16 19.54 -21.31
CA ALA A 412 -5.16 18.68 -21.96
C ALA A 412 -5.19 18.83 -23.49
N LEU A 413 -4.80 20.00 -24.02
CA LEU A 413 -4.78 20.27 -25.45
C LEU A 413 -3.81 19.38 -26.23
N PHE A 414 -2.73 18.90 -25.60
CA PHE A 414 -1.78 17.96 -26.22
C PHE A 414 -2.40 16.60 -26.58
N THR A 415 -3.61 16.33 -26.12
CA THR A 415 -4.43 15.16 -26.46
C THR A 415 -5.89 15.58 -26.70
N HIS A 416 -6.06 16.65 -27.49
CA HIS A 416 -7.36 17.25 -27.79
C HIS A 416 -8.31 16.30 -28.52
N ASN A 417 -7.81 15.57 -29.51
CA ASN A 417 -8.59 14.65 -30.35
C ASN A 417 -8.03 13.22 -30.33
N ASP A 418 -8.73 12.29 -30.98
CA ASP A 418 -8.39 10.85 -30.99
C ASP A 418 -7.06 10.56 -31.67
N ILE A 419 -6.73 11.28 -32.74
CA ILE A 419 -5.45 11.14 -33.44
C ILE A 419 -4.31 11.54 -32.50
N MET A 420 -4.46 12.66 -31.80
CA MET A 420 -3.47 13.14 -30.83
C MET A 420 -3.34 12.20 -29.62
N ARG A 421 -4.46 11.68 -29.10
CA ARG A 421 -4.44 10.64 -28.05
C ARG A 421 -3.67 9.42 -28.52
N ARG A 422 -3.93 8.96 -29.74
CA ARG A 422 -3.31 7.79 -30.35
C ARG A 422 -1.82 7.97 -30.65
N LEU A 423 -1.41 9.15 -31.08
CA LEU A 423 -0.01 9.44 -31.45
C LEU A 423 0.85 9.97 -30.29
N ASN A 424 0.26 10.28 -29.14
CA ASN A 424 0.97 10.83 -27.97
C ASN A 424 0.83 9.95 -26.71
N GLY A 425 -0.38 9.80 -26.15
CA GLY A 425 -0.59 8.95 -24.97
C GLY A 425 -0.68 7.46 -25.28
N GLY A 426 -1.11 7.11 -26.50
CA GLY A 426 -1.32 5.76 -27.00
C GLY A 426 -0.11 4.83 -26.89
N PRO A 427 1.12 5.24 -27.27
CA PRO A 427 2.31 4.41 -27.16
C PRO A 427 2.57 3.87 -25.76
N LEU A 428 2.53 4.72 -24.73
CA LEU A 428 2.80 4.29 -23.35
C LEU A 428 1.66 3.43 -22.77
N VAL A 429 0.41 3.73 -23.10
CA VAL A 429 -0.73 2.85 -22.77
C VAL A 429 -0.57 1.50 -23.47
N GLY A 430 -0.11 1.48 -24.71
CA GLY A 430 0.16 0.28 -25.49
C GLY A 430 1.25 -0.59 -24.88
N ASP A 431 2.34 0.02 -24.43
CA ASP A 431 3.45 -0.69 -23.77
C ASP A 431 2.99 -1.37 -22.46
N ILE A 432 2.26 -0.64 -21.62
CA ILE A 432 1.66 -1.19 -20.38
C ILE A 432 0.66 -2.31 -20.70
N ALA A 433 -0.20 -2.10 -21.69
CA ALA A 433 -1.18 -3.10 -22.13
C ALA A 433 -0.49 -4.37 -22.65
N GLN A 434 0.61 -4.21 -23.39
CA GLN A 434 1.41 -5.30 -23.94
C GLN A 434 2.08 -6.10 -22.82
N HIS A 435 2.70 -5.45 -21.84
CA HIS A 435 3.27 -6.16 -20.69
C HIS A 435 2.23 -7.04 -19.98
N MET A 436 1.03 -6.51 -19.73
CA MET A 436 -0.05 -7.27 -19.09
C MET A 436 -0.57 -8.41 -19.96
N ALA A 437 -0.68 -8.19 -21.28
CA ALA A 437 -1.05 -9.22 -22.23
C ALA A 437 -0.01 -10.36 -22.25
N ASP A 438 1.27 -10.03 -22.28
CA ASP A 438 2.37 -10.98 -22.27
C ASP A 438 2.47 -11.74 -20.94
N LYS A 439 2.15 -11.10 -19.82
CA LYS A 439 2.04 -11.78 -18.52
C LYS A 439 0.93 -12.82 -18.51
N ARG A 440 -0.20 -12.50 -19.13
CA ARG A 440 -1.33 -13.42 -19.26
C ARG A 440 -1.02 -14.60 -20.17
N THR A 441 -0.35 -14.39 -21.31
CA THR A 441 -0.02 -15.46 -22.27
C THR A 441 1.20 -16.28 -21.84
N GLY A 442 1.99 -15.77 -20.90
CA GLY A 442 3.25 -16.38 -20.46
C GLY A 442 4.45 -16.03 -21.34
N ALA A 443 4.29 -15.08 -22.28
CA ALA A 443 5.41 -14.53 -23.06
C ALA A 443 6.34 -13.69 -22.18
N LEU A 444 5.80 -13.01 -21.15
CA LEU A 444 6.60 -12.32 -20.16
C LEU A 444 7.10 -13.28 -19.10
N ALA A 445 8.40 -13.19 -18.76
CA ALA A 445 9.02 -14.05 -17.76
C ALA A 445 8.23 -14.03 -16.43
N ALA A 446 8.05 -15.21 -15.82
CA ALA A 446 7.22 -15.36 -14.62
C ALA A 446 7.68 -14.46 -13.45
N ASN A 447 8.99 -14.22 -13.36
CA ASN A 447 9.58 -13.38 -12.32
C ASN A 447 9.60 -11.88 -12.66
N GLN A 448 9.37 -11.45 -13.90
CA GLN A 448 9.23 -10.03 -14.24
C GLN A 448 7.88 -9.53 -13.69
N LYS A 449 7.92 -8.58 -12.76
CA LYS A 449 6.76 -8.16 -11.95
C LYS A 449 6.52 -6.67 -11.97
N LEU A 450 7.55 -5.86 -12.22
CA LEU A 450 7.50 -4.42 -12.01
C LEU A 450 8.08 -3.67 -13.20
N PHE A 451 7.30 -2.72 -13.73
CA PHE A 451 7.77 -1.74 -14.70
C PHE A 451 7.57 -0.34 -14.10
N LEU A 452 8.60 0.50 -14.22
CA LEU A 452 8.63 1.85 -13.70
C LEU A 452 9.02 2.81 -14.82
N TYR A 453 8.27 3.89 -14.97
CA TYR A 453 8.51 4.95 -15.95
C TYR A 453 8.64 6.29 -15.22
N SER A 454 9.84 6.88 -15.22
CA SER A 454 10.07 8.22 -14.72
C SER A 454 9.88 9.26 -15.81
N ALA A 455 8.93 10.18 -15.60
CA ALA A 455 8.35 10.99 -16.66
C ALA A 455 8.04 12.43 -16.21
N HIS A 456 7.16 13.10 -16.95
CA HIS A 456 6.73 14.49 -16.75
C HIS A 456 5.24 14.56 -16.39
N ASP A 457 4.79 15.72 -15.93
CA ASP A 457 3.36 16.03 -15.76
C ASP A 457 2.58 15.79 -17.06
N LEU A 458 3.10 16.27 -18.18
CA LEU A 458 2.48 16.08 -19.49
C LEU A 458 2.32 14.59 -19.84
N THR A 459 3.30 13.74 -19.50
CA THR A 459 3.19 12.29 -19.72
C THR A 459 2.03 11.69 -18.93
N ILE A 460 1.86 12.08 -17.65
CA ILE A 460 0.73 11.65 -16.82
C ILE A 460 -0.60 12.08 -17.44
N VAL A 461 -0.71 13.34 -17.90
CA VAL A 461 -1.93 13.86 -18.55
C VAL A 461 -2.21 13.13 -19.86
N ASN A 462 -1.19 12.83 -20.66
CA ASN A 462 -1.34 12.10 -21.92
C ASN A 462 -1.87 10.68 -21.69
N VAL A 463 -1.34 9.96 -20.69
CA VAL A 463 -1.85 8.64 -20.30
C VAL A 463 -3.26 8.75 -19.74
N TRP A 464 -3.51 9.69 -18.81
CA TRP A 464 -4.84 9.95 -18.23
C TRP A 464 -5.93 10.11 -19.31
N ARG A 465 -5.65 10.95 -20.32
CA ARG A 465 -6.59 11.23 -21.40
C ARG A 465 -6.69 10.10 -22.43
N ALA A 466 -5.61 9.37 -22.66
CA ALA A 466 -5.62 8.16 -23.48
C ALA A 466 -6.47 7.04 -22.86
N LEU A 467 -6.55 6.96 -21.53
CA LEU A 467 -7.45 6.06 -20.80
C LEU A 467 -8.92 6.48 -20.84
N GLY A 468 -9.24 7.61 -21.50
CA GLY A 468 -10.61 8.11 -21.66
C GLY A 468 -11.08 9.06 -20.56
N MET A 469 -10.20 9.45 -19.63
CA MET A 469 -10.58 10.38 -18.56
C MET A 469 -10.62 11.82 -19.08
N THR A 470 -11.74 12.50 -18.85
CA THR A 470 -12.02 13.84 -19.39
C THR A 470 -11.71 14.96 -18.40
N GLU A 471 -11.59 14.63 -17.12
CA GLU A 471 -11.29 15.58 -16.06
C GLU A 471 -9.93 16.27 -16.29
N MET A 472 -9.91 17.59 -16.13
CA MET A 472 -8.69 18.39 -16.23
C MET A 472 -7.75 18.06 -15.07
N LEU A 473 -6.53 17.69 -15.41
CA LEU A 473 -5.53 17.24 -14.44
C LEU A 473 -4.27 18.10 -14.52
N LYS A 474 -3.82 18.61 -13.37
CA LYS A 474 -2.47 19.16 -13.19
C LYS A 474 -1.74 18.30 -12.15
N PRO A 475 -0.92 17.33 -12.59
CA PRO A 475 -0.24 16.42 -11.67
C PRO A 475 0.75 17.15 -10.77
N GLU A 476 0.75 16.89 -9.46
CA GLU A 476 1.76 17.42 -8.54
C GLU A 476 3.10 16.66 -8.69
N SER A 477 4.18 17.22 -8.11
CA SER A 477 5.49 16.59 -8.10
C SER A 477 5.44 15.20 -7.46
N GLY A 478 6.00 14.18 -8.11
CA GLY A 478 5.92 12.80 -7.65
C GLY A 478 4.53 12.13 -7.76
N ALA A 479 3.57 12.73 -8.46
CA ALA A 479 2.31 12.08 -8.81
C ALA A 479 2.56 10.81 -9.63
N ALA A 480 1.73 9.78 -9.48
CA ALA A 480 1.89 8.51 -10.18
C ALA A 480 0.56 7.88 -10.62
N LEU A 481 0.54 7.33 -11.83
CA LEU A 481 -0.46 6.37 -12.30
C LEU A 481 0.07 4.96 -12.06
N ILE A 482 -0.74 4.13 -11.41
CA ILE A 482 -0.38 2.78 -10.98
C ILE A 482 -1.37 1.80 -11.58
N PHE A 483 -0.87 0.86 -12.36
CA PHE A 483 -1.66 -0.21 -12.97
C PHE A 483 -1.27 -1.52 -12.32
N GLU A 484 -2.23 -2.19 -11.68
CA GLU A 484 -2.01 -3.47 -11.00
C GLU A 484 -2.80 -4.56 -11.71
N LEU A 485 -2.09 -5.61 -12.12
CA LEU A 485 -2.67 -6.78 -12.73
C LEU A 485 -2.81 -7.87 -11.66
N HIS A 486 -4.06 -8.24 -11.38
CA HIS A 486 -4.41 -9.24 -10.37
C HIS A 486 -4.89 -10.52 -11.04
N LEU A 487 -4.35 -11.66 -10.60
CA LEU A 487 -4.86 -12.97 -10.95
C LEU A 487 -5.93 -13.36 -9.94
N VAL A 488 -7.16 -13.60 -10.40
CA VAL A 488 -8.33 -13.83 -9.55
C VAL A 488 -8.94 -15.21 -9.78
N GLY A 489 -9.10 -15.95 -8.68
CA GLY A 489 -9.82 -17.24 -8.65
C GLY A 489 -9.11 -18.40 -9.36
N THR A 490 -9.77 -19.57 -9.36
CA THR A 490 -9.24 -20.81 -9.95
C THR A 490 -9.20 -20.81 -11.48
N ASN A 491 -10.00 -19.95 -12.11
CA ASN A 491 -10.09 -19.82 -13.57
C ASN A 491 -8.94 -19.01 -14.18
N LYS A 492 -8.00 -18.52 -13.35
CA LYS A 492 -6.87 -17.68 -13.78
C LYS A 492 -7.32 -16.45 -14.58
N GLU A 493 -8.41 -15.81 -14.14
CA GLU A 493 -8.87 -14.57 -14.77
C GLU A 493 -8.01 -13.39 -14.31
N PHE A 494 -7.66 -12.51 -15.23
CA PHE A 494 -6.86 -11.33 -14.95
C PHE A 494 -7.73 -10.08 -14.86
N GLN A 495 -7.58 -9.33 -13.77
CA GLN A 495 -8.29 -8.09 -13.48
C GLN A 495 -7.29 -6.95 -13.34
N ILE A 496 -7.66 -5.76 -13.80
CA ILE A 496 -6.85 -4.56 -13.68
C ILE A 496 -7.45 -3.68 -12.59
N GLU A 497 -6.58 -3.23 -11.69
CA GLU A 497 -6.84 -2.13 -10.77
C GLU A 497 -5.99 -0.94 -11.19
N LEU A 498 -6.64 0.18 -11.47
CA LEU A 498 -5.98 1.42 -11.85
C LEU A 498 -6.09 2.41 -10.69
N LEU A 499 -4.97 3.02 -10.32
CA LEU A 499 -4.90 3.92 -9.18
C LEU A 499 -4.13 5.20 -9.55
N TYR A 500 -4.51 6.31 -8.93
CA TYR A 500 -3.81 7.58 -9.04
C TYR A 500 -3.31 8.04 -7.67
N LEU A 501 -2.01 8.27 -7.58
CA LEU A 501 -1.36 8.88 -6.44
C LEU A 501 -1.11 10.36 -6.76
N ASN A 502 -1.81 11.26 -6.06
CA ASN A 502 -1.72 12.69 -6.35
C ASN A 502 -0.34 13.27 -6.07
N ASN A 503 0.31 12.85 -4.98
CA ASN A 503 1.64 13.30 -4.55
C ASN A 503 2.24 12.30 -3.55
N THR A 504 3.49 12.55 -3.14
CA THR A 504 4.24 11.68 -2.24
C THR A 504 3.83 11.77 -0.76
N SER A 505 2.94 12.70 -0.40
CA SER A 505 2.41 12.83 0.97
C SER A 505 1.17 11.97 1.20
N THR A 506 0.50 11.53 0.13
CA THR A 506 -0.65 10.64 0.19
C THR A 506 -0.18 9.20 0.36
N LEU A 507 -0.64 8.50 1.41
CA LEU A 507 -0.22 7.11 1.66
C LEU A 507 -0.98 6.08 0.81
N GLU A 508 -2.24 6.37 0.48
CA GLU A 508 -3.12 5.45 -0.23
C GLU A 508 -3.57 6.07 -1.56
N PRO A 509 -3.22 5.45 -2.71
CA PRO A 509 -3.62 5.97 -4.00
C PRO A 509 -5.13 5.80 -4.22
N HIS A 510 -5.73 6.71 -4.99
CA HIS A 510 -7.16 6.72 -5.26
C HIS A 510 -7.50 5.78 -6.43
N PRO A 511 -8.51 4.90 -6.29
CA PRO A 511 -8.92 4.04 -7.38
C PRO A 511 -9.59 4.84 -8.50
N LEU A 512 -9.22 4.52 -9.74
CA LEU A 512 -9.75 5.11 -10.95
C LEU A 512 -10.71 4.13 -11.63
N THR A 513 -11.73 4.65 -12.30
CA THR A 513 -12.65 3.85 -13.10
C THR A 513 -12.46 4.17 -14.57
N ILE A 514 -12.23 3.14 -15.39
CA ILE A 514 -12.27 3.25 -16.85
C ILE A 514 -13.71 3.01 -17.29
N GLU A 515 -14.32 4.02 -17.91
CA GLU A 515 -15.67 3.91 -18.43
C GLU A 515 -15.77 2.78 -19.45
N GLY A 516 -16.83 1.97 -19.36
CA GLY A 516 -17.02 0.81 -20.24
C GLY A 516 -16.21 -0.45 -19.89
N CYS A 517 -15.23 -0.43 -18.97
CA CYS A 517 -14.42 -1.63 -18.68
C CYS A 517 -15.14 -2.68 -17.82
N GLY A 518 -16.11 -2.25 -17.02
CA GLY A 518 -16.82 -3.09 -16.04
C GLY A 518 -16.23 -2.99 -14.62
N ARG A 519 -16.91 -3.63 -13.67
CA ARG A 519 -16.52 -3.67 -12.24
C ARG A 519 -16.62 -5.12 -11.73
N PRO A 520 -15.52 -5.87 -11.62
CA PRO A 520 -14.11 -5.47 -11.86
C PRO A 520 -13.79 -5.25 -13.35
N CYS A 521 -12.73 -4.48 -13.64
CA CYS A 521 -12.21 -4.27 -15.00
C CYS A 521 -11.37 -5.49 -15.40
N LEU A 522 -11.89 -6.32 -16.32
CA LEU A 522 -11.16 -7.48 -16.82
C LEU A 522 -10.05 -7.05 -17.79
N LEU A 523 -8.89 -7.71 -17.76
CA LEU A 523 -7.79 -7.42 -18.71
C LEU A 523 -8.28 -7.46 -20.16
N ILE A 524 -9.14 -8.42 -20.53
CA ILE A 524 -9.65 -8.52 -21.90
C ILE A 524 -10.49 -7.31 -22.31
N ASN A 525 -11.26 -6.74 -21.38
CA ASN A 525 -12.09 -5.57 -21.64
C ASN A 525 -11.20 -4.34 -21.78
N PHE A 526 -10.20 -4.20 -20.91
CA PHE A 526 -9.21 -3.14 -21.00
C PHE A 526 -8.47 -3.15 -22.35
N LEU A 527 -7.93 -4.31 -22.75
CA LEU A 527 -7.23 -4.44 -24.03
C LEU A 527 -8.11 -4.03 -25.21
N LYS A 528 -9.39 -4.46 -25.22
CA LYS A 528 -10.36 -4.08 -26.25
C LYS A 528 -10.67 -2.58 -26.25
N LEU A 529 -10.77 -1.95 -25.08
CA LEU A 529 -11.04 -0.51 -24.97
C LEU A 529 -9.84 0.33 -25.42
N MET A 530 -8.62 -0.15 -25.16
CA MET A 530 -7.40 0.58 -25.50
C MET A 530 -6.96 0.40 -26.96
N GLU A 531 -7.38 -0.69 -27.63
CA GLU A 531 -7.08 -0.99 -29.04
C GLU A 531 -7.18 0.22 -30.00
N PRO A 532 -8.27 1.01 -30.03
CA PRO A 532 -8.37 2.17 -30.94
C PRO A 532 -7.40 3.32 -30.59
N ILE A 533 -6.89 3.38 -29.37
CA ILE A 533 -5.95 4.41 -28.91
C ILE A 533 -4.49 3.95 -29.08
N ILE A 534 -4.21 2.66 -29.28
CA ILE A 534 -2.85 2.15 -29.42
C ILE A 534 -2.43 2.15 -30.90
N PRO A 535 -1.38 2.89 -31.30
CA PRO A 535 -0.89 2.93 -32.67
C PRO A 535 -0.37 1.56 -33.10
N THR A 536 -0.74 1.11 -34.30
CA THR A 536 -0.30 -0.18 -34.85
C THR A 536 1.12 -0.06 -35.41
N ASP A 537 1.39 1.04 -36.11
CA ASP A 537 2.72 1.43 -36.56
C ASP A 537 2.85 2.94 -36.40
N TRP A 538 3.43 3.36 -35.27
CA TRP A 538 3.55 4.76 -34.94
C TRP A 538 4.34 5.56 -36.01
N GLU A 539 5.38 4.99 -36.62
CA GLU A 539 6.17 5.70 -37.63
C GLU A 539 5.34 5.98 -38.87
N LYS A 540 4.61 4.96 -39.34
CA LYS A 540 3.73 5.09 -40.51
C LYS A 540 2.57 6.03 -40.21
N GLU A 541 1.95 5.92 -39.04
CA GLU A 541 0.83 6.77 -38.65
C GLU A 541 1.25 8.23 -38.44
N CYS A 542 2.53 8.51 -38.14
CA CYS A 542 3.07 9.87 -38.03
C CYS A 542 3.30 10.58 -39.37
N GLN A 543 3.30 9.86 -40.49
CA GLN A 543 3.44 10.47 -41.80
C GLN A 543 2.17 11.24 -42.19
N LEU A 544 2.35 12.33 -42.95
CA LEU A 544 1.24 13.01 -43.59
C LEU A 544 0.72 12.11 -44.72
N SER A 545 -0.59 11.90 -44.74
CA SER A 545 -1.30 11.11 -45.76
C SER A 545 -1.27 11.74 -47.13
#